data_AF-A0A4Y2BA31-F1
#
_entry.id   AF-A0A4Y2BA31-F1
#
_cell.length_a   1.000
_cell.length_b   1.000
_cell.length_c   1.000
_cell.angle_alpha   90.00
_cell.angle_beta   90.00
_cell.angle_gamma   90.00
#
_symmetry.space_group_name_H-M   'P 1'
#
loop_
_entity.id
_entity.type
_entity.pdbx_description
1 polymer ?
#
loop_
_entity_poly.entity_id
_entity_poly.type
_entity_poly.pdbx_seq_one_letter_code
_entity_poly.pdbx_strand_id
1 'polypeptide(L)'
;MDTVTKEISASYETSRRRKRENIHINRTVAAREICDVITNQVKERFCFISHYSAVSLLEAPKFQEYEKKFPTQILDQTTDVYSMLQKDRLKT
;
A
#
# COMPACT_ATOMS: atom_id res chain seq x y z
N MET A 1 -15.76 55.26 23.89
CA MET A 1 -14.54 54.42 23.86
C MET A 1 -14.80 53.05 23.23
N ASP A 2 -16.02 52.81 22.72
CA ASP A 2 -16.53 51.46 22.49
C ASP A 2 -16.26 50.91 21.10
N THR A 3 -16.03 51.78 20.12
CA THR A 3 -15.75 51.40 18.72
C THR A 3 -14.36 50.77 18.58
N VAL A 4 -13.35 51.37 19.21
CA VAL A 4 -11.96 50.88 19.18
C VAL A 4 -11.85 49.51 19.85
N THR A 5 -12.54 49.31 20.97
CA THR A 5 -12.56 48.02 21.68
C THR A 5 -13.26 46.93 20.85
N LYS A 6 -14.28 47.29 20.08
CA LYS A 6 -15.02 46.35 19.21
C LYS A 6 -14.23 45.95 17.97
N GLU A 7 -13.43 46.86 17.41
CA GLU A 7 -12.52 46.56 16.30
C GLU A 7 -11.32 45.70 16.72
N ILE A 8 -10.74 45.99 17.87
CA ILE A 8 -9.71 45.12 18.48
C ILE A 8 -10.30 43.74 18.76
N SER A 9 -11.56 43.70 19.19
CA SER A 9 -12.29 42.46 19.43
C SER A 9 -12.44 41.61 18.17
N ALA A 10 -12.99 42.21 17.11
CA ALA A 10 -13.15 41.56 15.82
C ALA A 10 -11.81 41.11 15.20
N SER A 11 -10.74 41.89 15.38
CA SER A 11 -9.39 41.55 14.92
C SER A 11 -8.83 40.30 15.63
N TYR A 12 -9.02 40.17 16.96
CA TYR A 12 -8.57 38.96 17.66
C TYR A 12 -9.35 37.72 17.22
N GLU A 13 -10.66 37.85 16.93
CA GLU A 13 -11.48 36.71 16.52
C GLU A 13 -11.09 36.20 15.14
N THR A 14 -10.87 37.11 14.19
CA THR A 14 -10.42 36.75 12.84
C THR A 14 -9.04 36.10 12.84
N SER A 15 -8.09 36.62 13.63
CA SER A 15 -6.76 36.01 13.76
C SER A 15 -6.80 34.62 14.41
N ARG A 16 -7.62 34.43 15.46
CA ARG A 16 -7.81 33.12 16.10
C ARG A 16 -8.45 32.11 15.14
N ARG A 17 -9.42 32.52 14.34
CA ARG A 17 -10.05 31.67 13.32
C ARG A 17 -9.06 31.24 12.25
N ARG A 18 -8.28 32.18 11.68
CA ARG A 18 -7.21 31.89 10.73
C ARG A 18 -6.18 30.92 11.30
N LYS A 19 -5.78 31.08 12.56
CA LYS A 19 -4.83 30.16 13.23
C LYS A 19 -5.38 28.74 13.31
N ARG A 20 -6.66 28.56 13.63
CA ARG A 20 -7.32 27.24 13.66
C ARG A 20 -7.41 26.61 12.28
N GLU A 21 -7.78 27.39 11.26
CA GLU A 21 -7.82 26.92 9.87
C GLU A 21 -6.43 26.49 9.39
N ASN A 22 -5.38 27.26 9.67
CA ASN A 22 -4.00 26.89 9.35
C ASN A 22 -3.54 25.60 10.05
N ILE A 23 -3.90 25.39 11.32
CA ILE A 23 -3.63 24.12 12.02
C ILE A 23 -4.32 22.95 11.31
N HIS A 24 -5.55 23.13 10.88
CA HIS A 24 -6.31 22.08 10.20
C HIS A 24 -5.71 21.76 8.82
N ILE A 25 -5.35 22.79 8.05
CA ILE A 25 -4.65 22.64 6.77
C ILE A 25 -3.33 21.90 6.97
N ASN A 26 -2.51 22.31 7.95
CA ASN A 26 -1.22 21.68 8.22
C ASN A 26 -1.39 20.21 8.64
N ARG A 27 -2.41 19.90 9.44
CA ARG A 27 -2.74 18.52 9.82
C ARG A 27 -3.15 17.67 8.61
N THR A 28 -3.94 18.24 7.70
CA THR A 28 -4.37 17.55 6.48
C THR A 28 -3.21 17.29 5.53
N VAL A 29 -2.28 18.23 5.39
CA VAL A 29 -1.05 18.07 4.60
C VAL A 29 -0.18 16.95 5.19
N ALA A 30 0.09 17.00 6.50
CA ALA A 30 0.88 15.96 7.17
C ALA A 30 0.23 14.57 7.06
N ALA A 31 -1.10 14.48 7.20
CA ALA A 31 -1.81 13.22 7.01
C ALA A 31 -1.67 12.67 5.59
N ARG A 32 -1.73 13.54 4.57
CA ARG A 32 -1.48 13.16 3.17
C ARG A 32 -0.08 12.60 2.97
N GLU A 33 0.94 13.30 3.47
CA GLU A 33 2.33 12.85 3.35
C GLU A 33 2.53 11.47 3.99
N ILE A 34 1.94 11.25 5.17
CA ILE A 34 1.98 9.93 5.84
C ILE A 34 1.27 8.87 4.99
N CYS A 35 0.08 9.18 4.44
CA CYS A 35 -0.65 8.27 3.57
C CYS A 35 0.14 7.93 2.30
N ASP A 36 0.83 8.90 1.70
CA ASP A 36 1.67 8.69 0.52
C ASP A 36 2.86 7.78 0.84
N VAL A 37 3.53 8.01 1.99
CA VAL A 37 4.61 7.13 2.47
C VAL A 37 4.12 5.71 2.69
N ILE A 38 2.99 5.52 3.39
CA ILE A 38 2.42 4.18 3.61
C ILE A 38 2.08 3.50 2.28
N THR A 39 1.45 4.24 1.36
CA THR A 39 1.05 3.70 0.05
C THR A 39 2.26 3.27 -0.76
N ASN A 40 3.32 4.08 -0.78
CA ASN A 40 4.57 3.73 -1.47
C ASN A 40 5.26 2.53 -0.83
N GLN A 41 5.32 2.47 0.51
CA GLN A 41 5.88 1.33 1.22
C GLN A 41 5.10 0.04 0.93
N VAL A 42 3.77 0.09 0.88
CA VAL A 42 2.95 -1.06 0.50
C VAL A 42 3.25 -1.48 -0.93
N LYS A 43 3.32 -0.54 -1.88
CA LYS A 43 3.67 -0.86 -3.27
C LYS A 43 5.04 -1.49 -3.37
N GLU A 44 6.07 -0.93 -2.74
CA GLU A 44 7.44 -1.45 -2.81
C GLU A 44 7.59 -2.84 -2.16
N ARG A 45 6.97 -3.05 -0.99
CA ARG A 45 7.10 -4.31 -0.25
C ARG A 45 6.26 -5.44 -0.82
N PHE A 46 5.10 -5.12 -1.40
CA PHE A 46 4.15 -6.10 -1.89
C PHE A 46 4.05 -6.13 -3.42
N CYS A 47 4.88 -5.40 -4.17
CA CYS A 47 4.92 -5.50 -5.63
C CYS A 47 5.38 -6.89 -6.09
N PHE A 48 6.20 -7.57 -5.28
CA PHE A 48 6.76 -8.86 -5.62
C PHE A 48 5.82 -10.00 -5.21
N ILE A 49 4.92 -10.37 -6.12
CA ILE A 49 3.92 -11.42 -5.92
C ILE A 49 4.39 -12.81 -6.36
N SER A 50 5.56 -12.94 -6.99
CA SER A 50 5.97 -14.22 -7.57
C SER A 50 6.16 -15.33 -6.53
N HIS A 51 6.48 -14.98 -5.28
CA HIS A 51 6.48 -15.92 -4.15
C HIS A 51 5.12 -16.60 -3.97
N TYR A 52 4.02 -15.84 -4.07
CA TYR A 52 2.67 -16.35 -3.92
C TYR A 52 2.31 -17.34 -5.05
N SER A 53 2.68 -17.02 -6.29
CA SER A 53 2.50 -17.91 -7.43
C SER A 53 3.23 -19.25 -7.22
N ALA A 54 4.45 -19.22 -6.70
CA ALA A 54 5.22 -20.44 -6.41
C ALA A 54 4.55 -21.32 -5.34
N VAL A 55 3.99 -20.71 -4.28
CA VAL A 55 3.27 -21.45 -3.22
C VAL A 55 2.07 -22.21 -3.78
N SER A 56 1.40 -21.66 -4.80
CA SER A 56 0.25 -22.35 -5.40
C SER A 56 0.60 -23.71 -6.02
N LEU A 57 1.84 -23.93 -6.47
CA LEU A 57 2.30 -25.24 -6.96
C LEU A 57 2.31 -26.31 -5.86
N LEU A 58 2.40 -25.91 -4.60
CA LEU A 58 2.51 -26.79 -3.43
C LEU A 58 1.20 -26.89 -2.63
N GLU A 59 0.12 -26.31 -3.15
CA GLU A 59 -1.19 -26.32 -2.51
C GLU A 59 -1.85 -27.70 -2.66
N ALA A 60 -1.74 -28.52 -1.62
CA ALA A 60 -2.21 -29.92 -1.63
C ALA A 60 -3.66 -30.12 -2.12
N PRO A 61 -4.65 -29.26 -1.76
CA PRO A 61 -6.01 -29.37 -2.31
C PRO A 61 -6.09 -29.33 -3.84
N LYS A 62 -5.13 -28.70 -4.52
CA LYS A 62 -5.12 -28.55 -5.99
C LYS A 62 -4.43 -29.71 -6.72
N PHE A 63 -3.79 -30.64 -6.01
CA PHE A 63 -3.04 -31.73 -6.67
C PHE A 63 -3.92 -32.61 -7.56
N GLN A 64 -5.18 -32.84 -7.19
CA GLN A 64 -6.13 -33.57 -8.03
C GLN A 64 -6.45 -32.82 -9.34
N GLU A 65 -6.41 -31.49 -9.35
CA GLU A 65 -6.56 -30.69 -10.56
C GLU A 65 -5.28 -30.73 -11.41
N TYR A 66 -4.11 -30.74 -10.75
CA TYR A 66 -2.80 -30.77 -11.41
C TYR A 66 -2.56 -32.09 -12.16
N GLU A 67 -3.05 -33.21 -11.63
CA GLU A 67 -3.03 -34.51 -12.32
C GLU A 67 -3.78 -34.45 -13.66
N LYS A 68 -4.89 -33.68 -13.72
CA LYS A 68 -5.66 -33.50 -14.96
C LYS A 68 -5.01 -32.50 -15.90
N LYS A 69 -4.49 -31.40 -15.34
CA LYS A 69 -3.83 -30.33 -16.09
C LYS A 69 -2.82 -29.61 -15.21
N PHE A 70 -1.55 -29.95 -15.40
CA PHE A 70 -0.48 -29.34 -14.63
C PHE A 70 -0.31 -27.84 -14.97
N PRO A 71 -0.18 -26.95 -13.96
CA PRO A 71 -0.09 -25.50 -14.16
C PRO A 71 1.30 -25.06 -14.64
N THR A 72 1.65 -25.42 -15.89
CA THR A 72 2.98 -25.20 -16.46
C THR A 72 3.38 -23.72 -16.47
N GLN A 73 2.45 -22.81 -16.74
CA GLN A 73 2.72 -21.37 -16.72
C GLN A 73 3.20 -20.88 -15.34
N ILE A 74 2.61 -21.40 -14.26
CA ILE A 74 3.00 -21.05 -12.89
C ILE A 74 4.39 -21.63 -12.59
N LEU A 75 4.66 -22.85 -13.04
CA LEU A 75 5.97 -23.47 -12.91
C LEU A 75 7.05 -22.66 -13.65
N ASP A 76 6.79 -22.23 -14.89
CA ASP A 76 7.71 -21.43 -15.70
C ASP A 76 8.08 -20.13 -14.99
N GLN A 77 7.07 -19.35 -14.58
CA GLN A 77 7.26 -18.10 -13.83
C GLN A 77 8.01 -18.32 -12.50
N THR A 78 7.74 -19.44 -11.84
CA THR A 78 8.41 -19.82 -10.59
C THR A 78 9.89 -20.10 -10.85
N THR A 79 10.23 -20.86 -11.89
CA THR A 79 11.62 -21.19 -12.22
C THR A 79 12.43 -20.01 -12.75
N ASP A 80 11.78 -19.03 -13.40
CA ASP A 80 12.42 -17.79 -13.83
C ASP A 80 12.88 -16.95 -12.63
N VAL A 81 12.06 -16.90 -11.58
CA VAL A 81 12.36 -16.19 -10.33
C VAL A 81 13.32 -16.98 -9.45
N TYR A 82 13.13 -18.30 -9.44
CA TYR A 82 13.83 -19.22 -8.55
C TYR A 82 14.64 -20.22 -9.37
N SER A 83 15.74 -19.75 -9.94
CA SER A 83 16.60 -20.53 -10.84
C SER A 83 17.24 -21.78 -10.20
N MET A 84 17.30 -21.87 -8.86
CA MET A 84 17.75 -23.10 -8.19
C MET A 84 16.73 -24.24 -8.21
N LEU A 85 15.47 -23.98 -8.59
CA LEU A 85 14.45 -25.02 -8.69
C LEU A 85 14.61 -25.81 -9.99
N GLN A 86 14.70 -27.13 -9.86
CA GLN A 86 14.79 -28.03 -11.01
C GLN A 86 13.40 -28.28 -11.59
N LYS A 87 13.07 -27.53 -12.65
CA LYS A 87 11.78 -27.58 -13.36
C LYS A 87 11.29 -29.00 -13.64
N ASP A 88 12.16 -29.83 -14.20
CA ASP A 88 11.83 -31.21 -14.62
C ASP A 88 11.45 -32.13 -13.47
N ARG A 89 11.83 -31.78 -12.23
CA ARG A 89 11.49 -32.55 -11.03
C ARG A 89 10.20 -32.08 -10.36
N LEU A 90 9.74 -30.88 -10.69
CA LEU A 90 8.52 -30.29 -10.13
C LEU A 90 7.31 -30.52 -11.03
N LYS A 91 7.54 -30.84 -12.30
CA LYS A 91 6.49 -31.27 -13.22
C LYS A 91 6.11 -32.71 -12.90
N THR A 92 4.96 -32.88 -12.25
CA THR A 92 4.32 -34.18 -11.97
C THR A 92 3.29 -34.52 -13.03
#